data_AF-T1I228-F1
#
_entry.id   AF-T1I228-F1
#
_cell.length_a   1.000
_cell.length_b   1.000
_cell.length_c   1.000
_cell.angle_alpha   90.00
_cell.angle_beta   90.00
_cell.angle_gamma   90.00
#
_symmetry.space_group_name_H-M   'P 1'
#
loop_
_entity.id
_entity.type
_entity.pdbx_description
1 polymer ?
#
loop_
_entity_poly.entity_id
_entity_poly.type
_entity_poly.pdbx_seq_one_letter_code
_entity_poly.pdbx_strand_id
1 'polypeptide(L)'
;DGRIMTFLRGCKFSLEKTKRKLDMYFTMRAAVPEFFSNRDPTRKEFKEVMDIFHFPPLPGLPANGRRVIVMRTLDPKGELPSVTEAMKAVLMIGDIRLKEELTGVAGDVYIFDASIATPSHFATHFSKFTPALIKKFLICVQEGYPVKLKEVHVINTTPMVDTIINFVKPFLKEKIKNRIHVHPDLESLHKQIPKEILPTEYGGDAGPIAAINAKWLEKMISYKDWFLEQEKLKADESKRPGKPKTYGDLFGMEGSFKQLTID
;
A
#
# COMPACT_ATOMS: atom_id res chain seq x y z
N ASP A 1 15.49 -11.61 14.82
CA ASP A 1 14.56 -10.82 13.98
C ASP A 1 13.54 -11.77 13.34
N GLY A 2 12.25 -11.63 13.67
CA GLY A 2 11.18 -12.50 13.16
C GLY A 2 10.78 -12.25 11.70
N ARG A 3 11.25 -11.15 11.09
CA ARG A 3 10.86 -10.75 9.72
C ARG A 3 11.20 -11.81 8.69
N ILE A 4 12.34 -12.50 8.81
CA ILE A 4 12.74 -13.53 7.84
C ILE A 4 11.68 -14.63 7.70
N MET A 5 11.01 -14.97 8.80
CA MET A 5 9.96 -15.98 8.81
C MET A 5 8.71 -15.47 8.07
N THR A 6 8.34 -14.21 8.26
CA THR A 6 7.29 -13.56 7.45
C THR A 6 7.61 -13.58 5.95
N PHE A 7 8.88 -13.33 5.57
CA PHE A 7 9.31 -13.46 4.18
C PHE A 7 9.21 -14.89 3.65
N LEU A 8 9.68 -15.88 4.41
CA LEU A 8 9.57 -17.29 4.06
C LEU A 8 8.11 -17.70 3.83
N ARG A 9 7.19 -17.38 4.75
CA ARG A 9 5.73 -17.66 4.59
C ARG A 9 5.14 -16.98 3.36
N GLY A 10 5.46 -15.71 3.14
CA GLY A 10 5.01 -14.95 1.98
C GLY A 10 5.48 -15.56 0.65
N CYS A 11 6.68 -16.13 0.67
CA CYS A 11 7.33 -16.79 -0.46
C CYS A 11 7.04 -18.30 -0.56
N LYS A 12 6.09 -18.83 0.22
CA LYS A 12 5.78 -20.28 0.29
C LYS A 12 7.04 -21.13 0.58
N PHE A 13 7.90 -20.64 1.46
CA PHE A 13 9.19 -21.23 1.83
C PHE A 13 10.18 -21.45 0.68
N SER A 14 9.94 -20.85 -0.49
CA SER A 14 10.94 -20.82 -1.55
C SER A 14 12.08 -19.89 -1.15
N LEU A 15 13.27 -20.47 -0.94
CA LEU A 15 14.47 -19.72 -0.56
C LEU A 15 14.85 -18.68 -1.63
N GLU A 16 14.81 -19.06 -2.91
CA GLU A 16 15.13 -18.14 -4.01
C GLU A 16 14.18 -16.94 -4.07
N LYS A 17 12.87 -17.16 -3.91
CA LYS A 17 11.90 -16.06 -3.83
C LYS A 17 12.12 -15.19 -2.59
N THR A 18 12.48 -15.81 -1.48
CA THR A 18 12.77 -15.12 -0.21
C THR A 18 13.98 -14.21 -0.35
N LYS A 19 15.10 -14.72 -0.87
CA LYS A 19 16.31 -13.94 -1.15
C LYS A 19 16.00 -12.75 -2.07
N ARG A 20 15.31 -12.99 -3.19
CA ARG A 20 14.94 -11.92 -4.14
C ARG A 20 14.07 -10.84 -3.49
N LYS A 21 13.05 -11.23 -2.71
CA LYS A 21 12.19 -10.25 -2.02
C LYS A 21 12.93 -9.48 -0.94
N LEU A 22 13.74 -10.15 -0.13
CA LEU A 22 14.51 -9.50 0.93
C LEU A 22 15.54 -8.53 0.36
N ASP A 23 16.24 -8.94 -0.70
CA ASP A 23 17.14 -8.07 -1.45
C ASP A 23 16.39 -6.83 -1.98
N MET A 24 15.25 -7.01 -2.63
CA MET A 24 14.47 -5.89 -3.15
C MET A 24 13.92 -4.99 -2.03
N TYR A 25 13.52 -5.57 -0.89
CA TYR A 25 13.03 -4.83 0.27
C TYR A 25 14.08 -3.82 0.76
N PHE A 26 15.35 -4.21 0.87
CA PHE A 26 16.42 -3.30 1.27
C PHE A 26 16.91 -2.40 0.14
N THR A 27 16.88 -2.87 -1.12
CA THR A 27 17.18 -2.05 -2.30
C THR A 27 16.24 -0.84 -2.38
N MET A 28 14.93 -1.08 -2.27
CA MET A 28 13.91 -0.02 -2.40
C MET A 28 14.02 1.03 -1.30
N ARG A 29 14.53 0.67 -0.13
CA ARG A 29 14.79 1.62 0.95
C ARG A 29 15.90 2.61 0.64
N ALA A 30 16.89 2.19 -0.14
CA ALA A 30 17.92 3.07 -0.66
C ALA A 30 17.42 3.87 -1.86
N ALA A 31 16.70 3.22 -2.78
CA ALA A 31 16.34 3.78 -4.08
C ALA A 31 15.12 4.73 -4.06
N VAL A 32 14.29 4.69 -3.01
CA VAL A 32 13.03 5.46 -2.94
C VAL A 32 12.94 6.25 -1.62
N PRO A 33 13.86 7.21 -1.37
CA PRO A 33 13.92 7.95 -0.10
C PRO A 33 12.62 8.72 0.20
N GLU A 34 11.85 9.12 -0.81
CA GLU A 34 10.55 9.77 -0.63
C GLU A 34 9.55 8.90 0.18
N PHE A 35 9.70 7.58 0.13
CA PHE A 35 8.90 6.63 0.90
C PHE A 35 9.62 6.05 2.12
N PHE A 36 10.96 5.97 2.10
CA PHE A 36 11.73 5.23 3.11
C PHE A 36 12.58 6.10 4.03
N SER A 37 12.58 7.42 3.84
CA SER A 37 13.26 8.38 4.71
C SER A 37 12.28 9.30 5.45
N ASN A 38 12.75 9.91 6.55
CA ASN A 38 11.99 10.83 7.40
C ASN A 38 10.67 10.22 7.90
N ARG A 39 10.73 8.98 8.40
CA ARG A 39 9.58 8.19 8.87
C ARG A 39 9.22 8.44 10.33
N ASP A 40 9.21 9.70 10.74
CA ASP A 40 8.76 10.10 12.07
C ASP A 40 7.22 10.30 12.06
N PRO A 41 6.44 9.44 12.74
CA PRO A 41 4.98 9.52 12.79
C PRO A 41 4.45 10.71 13.62
N THR A 42 5.33 11.45 14.31
CA THR A 42 4.97 12.64 15.10
C THR A 42 5.05 13.94 14.31
N ARG A 43 5.51 13.88 13.05
CA ARG A 43 5.54 15.02 12.15
C ARG A 43 4.14 15.55 11.83
N LYS A 44 4.05 16.87 11.61
CA LYS A 44 2.81 17.54 11.22
C LYS A 44 2.20 16.94 9.96
N GLU A 45 3.00 16.71 8.92
CA GLU A 45 2.51 16.19 7.64
C GLU A 45 1.94 14.77 7.79
N PHE A 46 2.50 13.99 8.72
CA PHE A 46 2.01 12.64 9.01
C PHE A 46 0.64 12.69 9.69
N LYS A 47 0.45 13.61 10.64
CA LYS A 47 -0.84 13.82 11.29
C LYS A 47 -1.90 14.27 10.28
N GLU A 48 -1.58 15.24 9.42
CA GLU A 48 -2.48 15.71 8.35
C GLU A 48 -2.91 14.58 7.41
N VAL A 49 -1.97 13.68 7.07
CA VAL A 49 -2.27 12.47 6.31
C VAL A 49 -3.25 11.57 7.07
N MET A 50 -2.98 11.26 8.34
CA MET A 50 -3.81 10.31 9.11
C MET A 50 -5.19 10.86 9.48
N ASP A 51 -5.35 12.19 9.51
CA ASP A 51 -6.64 12.88 9.71
C ASP A 51 -7.55 12.79 8.47
N ILE A 52 -7.00 12.58 7.27
CA ILE A 52 -7.74 12.56 6.00
C ILE A 52 -7.78 11.18 5.34
N PHE A 53 -6.64 10.50 5.29
CA PHE A 53 -6.51 9.16 4.70
C PHE A 53 -6.59 8.10 5.78
N HIS A 54 -7.58 7.22 5.66
CA HIS A 54 -7.71 6.06 6.53
C HIS A 54 -7.35 4.82 5.73
N PHE A 55 -6.33 4.09 6.18
CA PHE A 55 -5.91 2.82 5.58
C PHE A 55 -5.61 1.73 6.63
N PRO A 56 -6.43 1.58 7.70
CA PRO A 56 -6.10 0.66 8.77
C PRO A 56 -6.26 -0.80 8.32
N PRO A 57 -5.29 -1.67 8.66
CA PRO A 57 -5.57 -3.09 8.83
C PRO A 57 -6.64 -3.29 9.90
N LEU A 58 -7.72 -3.98 9.54
CA LEU A 58 -8.85 -4.21 10.43
C LEU A 58 -8.49 -5.19 11.56
N PRO A 59 -9.17 -5.08 12.73
CA PRO A 59 -8.94 -5.98 13.84
C PRO A 59 -9.37 -7.41 13.48
N GLY A 60 -8.62 -8.38 14.01
CA GLY A 60 -8.90 -9.81 13.80
C GLY A 60 -8.55 -10.31 12.39
N LEU A 61 -8.96 -11.55 12.14
CA LEU A 61 -8.87 -12.24 10.85
C LEU A 61 -10.19 -12.98 10.61
N PRO A 62 -10.79 -12.91 9.41
CA PRO A 62 -11.86 -13.80 9.03
C PRO A 62 -11.38 -15.26 9.02
N ALA A 63 -12.31 -16.22 8.98
CA ALA A 63 -12.01 -17.66 8.98
C ALA A 63 -11.05 -18.12 7.86
N ASN A 64 -11.00 -17.38 6.74
CA ASN A 64 -10.07 -17.63 5.64
C ASN A 64 -8.61 -17.19 5.92
N GLY A 65 -8.35 -16.57 7.08
CA GLY A 65 -7.05 -16.09 7.54
C GLY A 65 -6.49 -14.90 6.75
N ARG A 66 -7.31 -14.21 5.94
CA ARG A 66 -6.87 -13.08 5.12
C ARG A 66 -7.01 -11.76 5.89
N ARG A 67 -5.95 -10.95 5.93
CA ARG A 67 -6.01 -9.63 6.55
C ARG A 67 -6.81 -8.70 5.66
N VAL A 68 -7.81 -8.03 6.22
CA VAL A 68 -8.58 -7.00 5.52
C VAL A 68 -8.03 -5.63 5.85
N ILE A 69 -7.87 -4.78 4.83
CA ILE A 69 -7.46 -3.39 4.93
C ILE A 69 -8.51 -2.57 4.21
N VAL A 70 -9.07 -1.54 4.86
CA VAL A 70 -9.96 -0.58 4.20
C VAL A 70 -9.19 0.69 3.93
N MET A 71 -9.25 1.18 2.70
CA MET A 71 -8.66 2.43 2.25
C MET A 71 -9.80 3.39 1.87
N ARG A 72 -9.94 4.47 2.64
CA ARG A 72 -10.85 5.57 2.35
C ARG A 72 -10.15 6.91 2.54
N THR A 73 -10.67 7.92 1.88
CA THR A 73 -10.25 9.30 2.06
C THR A 73 -11.48 10.08 2.51
N LEU A 74 -11.36 10.86 3.58
CA LEU A 74 -12.39 11.80 3.99
C LEU A 74 -12.39 13.01 3.05
N ASP A 75 -13.56 13.59 2.80
CA ASP A 75 -13.69 14.75 1.92
C ASP A 75 -12.81 15.92 2.43
N PRO A 76 -11.74 16.30 1.70
CA PRO A 76 -10.87 17.36 2.15
C PRO A 76 -11.61 18.70 1.98
N LYS A 77 -11.71 19.49 3.06
CA LYS A 77 -12.26 20.85 3.01
C LYS A 77 -11.36 21.85 2.26
N GLY A 78 -10.30 21.39 1.60
CA GLY A 78 -9.26 22.19 0.96
C GLY A 78 -8.31 21.30 0.17
N GLU A 79 -7.02 21.65 0.15
CA GLU A 79 -6.02 20.83 -0.53
C GLU A 79 -5.83 19.47 0.15
N LEU A 80 -5.76 18.43 -0.67
CA LEU A 80 -5.38 17.09 -0.21
C LEU A 80 -3.96 17.11 0.39
N PRO A 81 -3.74 16.49 1.57
CA PRO A 81 -2.40 16.26 2.11
C PRO A 81 -1.51 15.49 1.12
N SER A 82 -0.21 15.50 1.37
CA SER A 82 0.77 14.86 0.48
C SER A 82 0.46 13.38 0.25
N VAL A 83 0.16 13.02 -1.01
CA VAL A 83 -0.07 11.64 -1.44
C VAL A 83 1.19 10.78 -1.22
N THR A 84 2.38 11.38 -1.39
CA THR A 84 3.65 10.71 -1.11
C THR A 84 3.78 10.35 0.37
N GLU A 85 3.39 11.25 1.29
CA GLU A 85 3.39 10.96 2.73
C GLU A 85 2.30 9.93 3.10
N ALA A 86 1.15 9.93 2.42
CA ALA A 86 0.14 8.87 2.57
C ALA A 86 0.67 7.49 2.15
N MET A 87 1.34 7.39 1.00
CA MET A 87 2.01 6.17 0.55
C MET A 87 3.12 5.72 1.51
N LYS A 88 3.88 6.66 2.07
CA LYS A 88 4.87 6.39 3.12
C LYS A 88 4.22 5.78 4.35
N ALA A 89 3.12 6.34 4.83
CA ALA A 89 2.38 5.83 5.99
C ALA A 89 1.85 4.40 5.76
N VAL A 90 1.34 4.09 4.56
CA VAL A 90 0.94 2.71 4.19
C VAL A 90 2.13 1.74 4.28
N LEU A 91 3.32 2.15 3.83
CA LEU A 91 4.53 1.33 3.91
C LEU A 91 5.03 1.19 5.36
N MET A 92 4.89 2.22 6.19
CA MET A 92 5.20 2.16 7.62
C MET A 92 4.31 1.15 8.36
N ILE A 93 3.01 1.12 8.07
CA ILE A 93 2.10 0.06 8.56
C ILE A 93 2.56 -1.31 8.07
N GLY A 94 2.91 -1.42 6.79
CA GLY A 94 3.46 -2.66 6.23
C GLY A 94 4.67 -3.17 7.01
N ASP A 95 5.57 -2.27 7.39
CA ASP A 95 6.78 -2.59 8.13
C ASP A 95 6.52 -3.05 9.57
N ILE A 96 5.61 -2.39 10.28
CA ILE A 96 5.16 -2.85 11.61
C ILE A 96 4.55 -4.25 11.48
N ARG A 97 3.68 -4.47 10.49
CA ARG A 97 3.09 -5.79 10.24
C ARG A 97 4.15 -6.86 9.97
N LEU A 98 5.18 -6.55 9.18
CA LEU A 98 6.26 -7.51 8.93
C LEU A 98 7.00 -7.91 10.21
N LYS A 99 7.13 -6.98 11.16
CA LYS A 99 7.80 -7.19 12.45
C LYS A 99 6.92 -7.94 13.45
N GLU A 100 5.62 -7.64 13.52
CA GLU A 100 4.71 -8.20 14.53
C GLU A 100 4.03 -9.52 14.11
N GLU A 101 4.01 -9.86 12.82
CA GLU A 101 3.27 -11.03 12.33
C GLU A 101 3.92 -12.37 12.71
N LEU A 102 3.49 -12.95 13.85
CA LEU A 102 4.07 -14.17 14.42
C LEU A 102 3.61 -15.46 13.74
N THR A 103 2.34 -15.56 13.37
CA THR A 103 1.73 -16.78 12.81
C THR A 103 1.59 -16.72 11.29
N GLY A 104 1.50 -15.51 10.74
CA GLY A 104 1.34 -15.28 9.31
C GLY A 104 -0.12 -15.18 8.89
N VAL A 105 -0.34 -14.51 7.76
CA VAL A 105 -1.67 -14.37 7.14
C VAL A 105 -1.74 -15.14 5.83
N ALA A 106 -2.95 -15.59 5.48
CA ALA A 106 -3.22 -16.28 4.21
C ALA A 106 -3.04 -15.36 2.99
N GLY A 107 -3.03 -14.04 3.23
CA GLY A 107 -2.83 -12.96 2.26
C GLY A 107 -3.60 -11.72 2.69
N ASP A 108 -3.58 -10.70 1.85
CA ASP A 108 -4.26 -9.43 2.12
C ASP A 108 -5.44 -9.22 1.17
N VAL A 109 -6.49 -8.63 1.70
CA VAL A 109 -7.68 -8.16 0.98
C VAL A 109 -7.76 -6.65 1.18
N TYR A 110 -7.86 -5.91 0.10
CA TYR A 110 -8.00 -4.45 0.16
C TYR A 110 -9.41 -4.06 -0.26
N ILE A 111 -10.02 -3.18 0.51
CA ILE A 111 -11.30 -2.54 0.20
C ILE A 111 -11.01 -1.07 -0.08
N PHE A 112 -11.34 -0.59 -1.27
CA PHE A 112 -11.24 0.82 -1.65
C PHE A 112 -12.63 1.44 -1.65
N ASP A 113 -12.81 2.42 -0.80
CA ASP A 113 -13.99 3.28 -0.79
C ASP A 113 -13.82 4.40 -1.83
N ALA A 114 -14.58 4.32 -2.90
CA ALA A 114 -14.52 5.26 -4.01
C ALA A 114 -15.49 6.45 -3.87
N SER A 115 -16.07 6.66 -2.68
CA SER A 115 -17.05 7.74 -2.46
C SER A 115 -16.53 9.15 -2.81
N ILE A 116 -15.23 9.39 -2.67
CA ILE A 116 -14.58 10.66 -3.05
C ILE A 116 -14.05 10.70 -4.50
N ALA A 117 -14.27 9.65 -5.29
CA ALA A 117 -13.87 9.61 -6.70
C ALA A 117 -14.87 10.40 -7.57
N THR A 118 -15.06 11.69 -7.31
CA THR A 118 -15.97 12.54 -8.08
C THR A 118 -15.21 13.31 -9.17
N PRO A 119 -15.87 13.79 -10.25
CA PRO A 119 -15.21 14.65 -11.23
C PRO A 119 -14.58 15.91 -10.63
N SER A 120 -15.19 16.48 -9.57
CA SER A 120 -14.67 17.65 -8.87
C SER A 120 -13.36 17.33 -8.15
N HIS A 121 -13.33 16.29 -7.31
CA HIS A 121 -12.12 15.84 -6.64
C HIS A 121 -11.06 15.37 -7.63
N PHE A 122 -11.49 14.77 -8.75
CA PHE A 122 -10.56 14.37 -9.80
C PHE A 122 -9.83 15.57 -10.39
N ALA A 123 -10.56 16.63 -10.74
CA ALA A 123 -9.98 17.86 -11.28
C ALA A 123 -9.03 18.55 -10.30
N THR A 124 -9.33 18.54 -9.00
CA THR A 124 -8.55 19.27 -7.98
C THR A 124 -7.40 18.47 -7.36
N HIS A 125 -7.50 17.13 -7.33
CA HIS A 125 -6.58 16.30 -6.56
C HIS A 125 -5.94 15.15 -7.34
N PHE A 126 -6.54 14.67 -8.43
CA PHE A 126 -6.03 13.48 -9.11
C PHE A 126 -4.64 13.69 -9.73
N SER A 127 -4.30 14.92 -10.12
CA SER A 127 -2.95 15.27 -10.60
C SER A 127 -1.85 14.98 -9.58
N LYS A 128 -2.17 14.92 -8.27
CA LYS A 128 -1.24 14.53 -7.19
C LYS A 128 -0.86 13.03 -7.27
N PHE A 129 -1.65 12.21 -7.96
CA PHE A 129 -1.42 10.78 -8.19
C PHE A 129 -0.72 10.54 -9.53
N THR A 130 0.54 10.97 -9.65
CA THR A 130 1.28 10.82 -10.91
C THR A 130 1.53 9.35 -11.26
N PRO A 131 1.58 8.99 -12.56
CA PRO A 131 1.94 7.64 -13.01
C PRO A 131 3.27 7.14 -12.42
N ALA A 132 4.28 8.02 -12.34
CA ALA A 132 5.58 7.69 -11.79
C ALA A 132 5.50 7.33 -10.31
N LEU A 133 4.76 8.11 -9.52
CA LEU A 133 4.58 7.88 -8.09
C LEU A 133 3.85 6.56 -7.82
N ILE A 134 2.74 6.31 -8.52
CA ILE A 134 1.97 5.06 -8.40
C ILE A 134 2.83 3.85 -8.80
N LYS A 135 3.55 3.94 -9.93
CA LYS A 135 4.41 2.86 -10.40
C LYS A 135 5.48 2.52 -9.36
N LYS A 136 6.18 3.53 -8.80
CA LYS A 136 7.17 3.34 -7.73
C LYS A 136 6.56 2.64 -6.52
N PHE A 137 5.41 3.13 -6.04
CA PHE A 137 4.73 2.58 -4.88
C PHE A 137 4.35 1.11 -5.10
N LEU A 138 3.75 0.80 -6.24
CA LEU A 138 3.35 -0.55 -6.59
C LEU A 138 4.55 -1.49 -6.78
N ILE A 139 5.69 -1.02 -7.26
CA ILE A 139 6.93 -1.81 -7.31
C ILE A 139 7.44 -2.10 -5.89
N CYS A 140 7.47 -1.11 -5.00
CA CYS A 140 7.86 -1.28 -3.61
C CYS A 140 7.02 -2.37 -2.94
N VAL A 141 5.69 -2.32 -3.08
CA VAL A 141 4.76 -3.30 -2.51
C VAL A 141 4.90 -4.67 -3.18
N GLN A 142 4.84 -4.75 -4.52
CA GLN A 142 4.78 -6.02 -5.25
C GLN A 142 6.11 -6.79 -5.25
N GLU A 143 7.24 -6.09 -5.29
CA GLU A 143 8.56 -6.71 -5.32
C GLU A 143 9.19 -6.79 -3.93
N GLY A 144 9.09 -5.72 -3.11
CA GLY A 144 9.75 -5.63 -1.80
C GLY A 144 9.03 -6.34 -0.66
N TYR A 145 7.69 -6.30 -0.59
CA TYR A 145 6.98 -6.90 0.55
C TYR A 145 6.59 -8.36 0.28
N PRO A 146 6.70 -9.28 1.26
CA PRO A 146 6.27 -10.67 1.15
C PRO A 146 4.75 -10.86 1.27
N VAL A 147 3.97 -9.83 0.96
CA VAL A 147 2.52 -9.84 1.05
C VAL A 147 1.91 -10.44 -0.22
N LYS A 148 0.87 -11.26 -0.04
CA LYS A 148 0.09 -11.86 -1.13
C LYS A 148 -1.25 -11.15 -1.22
N LEU A 149 -1.39 -10.19 -2.12
CA LEU A 149 -2.69 -9.61 -2.45
C LEU A 149 -3.63 -10.71 -2.96
N LYS A 150 -4.81 -10.88 -2.37
CA LYS A 150 -5.78 -11.94 -2.69
C LYS A 150 -6.98 -11.41 -3.44
N GLU A 151 -7.51 -10.28 -2.98
CA GLU A 151 -8.65 -9.60 -3.56
C GLU A 151 -8.46 -8.08 -3.39
N VAL A 152 -9.06 -7.34 -4.32
CA VAL A 152 -9.25 -5.90 -4.27
C VAL A 152 -10.75 -5.67 -4.49
N HIS A 153 -11.43 -5.09 -3.51
CA HIS A 153 -12.84 -4.74 -3.60
C HIS A 153 -12.97 -3.23 -3.73
N VAL A 154 -13.81 -2.77 -4.65
CA VAL A 154 -14.13 -1.35 -4.82
C VAL A 154 -15.61 -1.17 -4.49
N ILE A 155 -15.90 -0.26 -3.57
CA ILE A 155 -17.27 0.04 -3.09
C ILE A 155 -17.57 1.52 -3.23
N ASN A 156 -18.84 1.91 -3.05
CA ASN A 156 -19.30 3.30 -3.19
C ASN A 156 -18.90 3.89 -4.54
N THR A 157 -19.14 3.13 -5.60
CA THR A 157 -18.60 3.41 -6.93
C THR A 157 -19.28 4.61 -7.57
N THR A 158 -18.48 5.49 -8.17
CA THR A 158 -18.93 6.60 -9.01
C THR A 158 -18.62 6.28 -10.48
N PRO A 159 -19.16 7.05 -11.45
CA PRO A 159 -18.77 6.90 -12.86
C PRO A 159 -17.27 7.05 -13.15
N MET A 160 -16.48 7.63 -12.24
CA MET A 160 -15.03 7.80 -12.41
C MET A 160 -14.22 6.53 -12.05
N VAL A 161 -14.84 5.53 -11.42
CA VAL A 161 -14.13 4.33 -10.97
C VAL A 161 -13.46 3.60 -12.13
N ASP A 162 -14.13 3.46 -13.27
CA ASP A 162 -13.54 2.79 -14.44
C ASP A 162 -12.31 3.54 -14.97
N THR A 163 -12.33 4.88 -14.96
CA THR A 163 -11.18 5.71 -15.33
C THR A 163 -9.99 5.45 -14.40
N ILE A 164 -10.23 5.44 -13.08
CA ILE A 164 -9.18 5.18 -12.08
C ILE A 164 -8.63 3.75 -12.22
N ILE A 165 -9.50 2.76 -12.39
CA ILE A 165 -9.10 1.37 -12.59
C ILE A 165 -8.24 1.24 -13.86
N ASN A 166 -8.66 1.83 -14.98
CA ASN A 166 -7.92 1.77 -16.24
C ASN A 166 -6.58 2.53 -16.18
N PHE A 167 -6.50 3.58 -15.36
CA PHE A 167 -5.25 4.27 -15.10
C PHE A 167 -4.25 3.42 -14.30
N VAL A 168 -4.72 2.66 -13.29
CA VAL A 168 -3.83 1.86 -12.42
C VAL A 168 -3.50 0.48 -13.03
N LYS A 169 -4.42 -0.13 -13.78
CA LYS A 169 -4.30 -1.46 -14.39
C LYS A 169 -2.94 -1.74 -15.07
N PRO A 170 -2.36 -0.82 -15.88
CA PRO A 170 -1.07 -1.06 -16.55
C PRO A 170 0.10 -1.34 -15.60
N PHE A 171 0.03 -0.87 -14.35
CA PHE A 171 1.08 -1.04 -13.34
C PHE A 171 0.89 -2.31 -12.49
N LEU A 172 -0.22 -3.04 -12.68
CA LEU A 172 -0.55 -4.24 -11.94
C LEU A 172 -0.13 -5.50 -12.69
N LYS A 173 0.36 -6.49 -11.95
CA LYS A 173 0.54 -7.85 -12.49
C LYS A 173 -0.82 -8.43 -12.89
N GLU A 174 -0.83 -9.25 -13.93
CA GLU A 174 -2.05 -9.89 -14.47
C GLU A 174 -2.88 -10.59 -13.39
N LYS A 175 -2.19 -11.27 -12.48
CA LYS A 175 -2.80 -11.93 -11.32
C LYS A 175 -3.62 -10.97 -10.44
N ILE A 176 -3.18 -9.72 -10.28
CA ILE A 176 -3.87 -8.72 -9.45
C ILE A 176 -5.03 -8.11 -10.22
N LYS A 177 -4.89 -7.85 -11.53
CA LYS A 177 -5.98 -7.34 -12.37
C LYS A 177 -7.22 -8.23 -12.29
N ASN A 178 -7.02 -9.56 -12.33
CA ASN A 178 -8.08 -10.56 -12.24
C ASN A 178 -8.65 -10.76 -10.82
N ARG A 179 -8.27 -9.91 -9.86
CA ARG A 179 -8.72 -9.95 -8.46
C ARG A 179 -9.43 -8.66 -8.04
N ILE A 180 -9.72 -7.79 -9.00
CA ILE A 180 -10.48 -6.57 -8.77
C ILE A 180 -11.96 -6.93 -8.88
N HIS A 181 -12.69 -6.66 -7.81
CA HIS A 181 -14.12 -6.86 -7.69
C HIS A 181 -14.76 -5.50 -7.44
N VAL A 182 -15.66 -5.09 -8.32
CA VAL A 182 -16.41 -3.83 -8.18
C VAL A 182 -17.80 -4.18 -7.69
N HIS A 183 -18.22 -3.57 -6.60
CA HIS A 183 -19.46 -3.88 -5.91
C HIS A 183 -20.48 -2.75 -6.12
N PRO A 184 -21.68 -3.06 -6.63
CA PRO A 184 -22.74 -2.05 -6.81
C PRO A 184 -23.33 -1.56 -5.48
N ASP A 185 -23.24 -2.37 -4.42
CA ASP A 185 -23.83 -2.12 -3.10
C ASP A 185 -23.03 -2.82 -1.99
N LEU A 186 -23.33 -2.52 -0.73
CA LEU A 186 -22.68 -3.19 0.40
C LEU A 186 -23.11 -4.66 0.56
N GLU A 187 -24.29 -5.05 0.08
CA GLU A 187 -24.74 -6.44 0.16
C GLU A 187 -23.83 -7.38 -0.65
N SER A 188 -23.41 -6.95 -1.84
CA SER A 188 -22.45 -7.68 -2.67
C SER A 188 -21.06 -7.77 -2.02
N LEU A 189 -20.63 -6.75 -1.27
CA LEU A 189 -19.43 -6.82 -0.43
C LEU A 189 -19.61 -7.84 0.71
N HIS A 190 -20.74 -7.81 1.41
CA HIS A 190 -21.02 -8.71 2.55
C HIS A 190 -21.07 -10.19 2.15
N LYS A 191 -21.37 -10.50 0.89
CA LYS A 191 -21.27 -11.86 0.34
C LYS A 191 -19.83 -12.38 0.24
N GLN A 192 -18.84 -11.48 0.22
CA GLN A 192 -17.42 -11.83 0.05
C GLN A 192 -16.61 -11.60 1.34
N ILE A 193 -16.98 -10.61 2.15
CA ILE A 193 -16.29 -10.26 3.38
C ILE A 193 -17.27 -10.30 4.56
N PRO A 194 -16.98 -11.08 5.61
CA PRO A 194 -17.86 -11.18 6.78
C PRO A 194 -18.02 -9.84 7.51
N LYS A 195 -19.23 -9.55 7.98
CA LYS A 195 -19.60 -8.30 8.64
C LYS A 195 -18.83 -8.07 9.94
N GLU A 196 -18.47 -9.13 10.64
CA GLU A 196 -17.76 -9.08 11.93
C GLU A 196 -16.38 -8.42 11.81
N ILE A 197 -15.80 -8.44 10.60
CA ILE A 197 -14.49 -7.82 10.32
C ILE A 197 -14.65 -6.39 9.80
N LEU A 198 -15.81 -6.03 9.25
CA LEU A 198 -16.02 -4.74 8.59
C LEU A 198 -16.31 -3.61 9.60
N PRO A 199 -15.87 -2.37 9.33
CA PRO A 199 -16.26 -1.21 10.12
C PRO A 199 -17.76 -0.90 10.07
N THR A 200 -18.24 -0.14 11.05
CA THR A 200 -19.66 0.27 11.15
C THR A 200 -20.16 1.04 9.92
N GLU A 201 -19.31 1.88 9.31
CA GLU A 201 -19.66 2.63 8.10
C GLU A 201 -19.92 1.75 6.88
N TYR A 202 -19.48 0.50 6.93
CA TYR A 202 -19.71 -0.49 5.88
C TYR A 202 -20.66 -1.62 6.34
N GLY A 203 -21.45 -1.36 7.38
CA GLY A 203 -22.47 -2.28 7.90
C GLY A 203 -21.92 -3.49 8.66
N GLY A 204 -20.76 -3.35 9.29
CA GLY A 204 -20.12 -4.40 10.09
C GLY A 204 -19.95 -4.06 11.58
N ASP A 205 -19.31 -4.99 12.30
CA ASP A 205 -19.26 -5.01 13.77
C ASP A 205 -17.88 -4.64 14.37
N ALA A 206 -16.89 -4.31 13.53
CA ALA A 206 -15.53 -3.99 13.97
C ALA A 206 -15.40 -2.61 14.65
N GLY A 207 -16.50 -1.86 14.73
CA GLY A 207 -16.56 -0.49 15.23
C GLY A 207 -16.21 0.57 14.18
N PRO A 208 -16.15 1.86 14.57
CA PRO A 208 -15.90 2.96 13.65
C PRO A 208 -14.48 2.90 13.06
N ILE A 209 -14.34 2.97 11.74
CA ILE A 209 -13.01 2.91 11.10
C ILE A 209 -12.11 4.06 11.55
N ALA A 210 -12.66 5.23 11.90
CA ALA A 210 -11.88 6.33 12.46
C ALA A 210 -11.17 5.92 13.78
N ALA A 211 -11.86 5.19 14.65
CA ALA A 211 -11.27 4.67 15.90
C ALA A 211 -10.21 3.60 15.62
N ILE A 212 -10.43 2.74 14.61
CA ILE A 212 -9.43 1.74 14.19
C ILE A 212 -8.18 2.44 13.62
N ASN A 213 -8.36 3.48 12.79
CA ASN A 213 -7.26 4.27 12.23
C ASN A 213 -6.47 5.01 13.32
N ALA A 214 -7.15 5.59 14.31
CA ALA A 214 -6.51 6.24 15.46
C ALA A 214 -5.64 5.25 16.27
N LYS A 215 -6.11 4.02 16.51
CA LYS A 215 -5.30 2.96 17.15
C LYS A 215 -4.05 2.60 16.33
N TRP A 216 -4.13 2.66 15.01
CA TRP A 216 -2.96 2.47 14.14
C TRP A 216 -2.01 3.67 14.18
N LEU A 217 -2.51 4.90 14.28
CA LEU A 217 -1.67 6.08 14.52
C LEU A 217 -0.91 5.98 15.84
N GLU A 218 -1.61 5.65 16.94
CA GLU A 218 -0.98 5.43 18.25
C GLU A 218 0.10 4.34 18.19
N LYS A 219 -0.19 3.23 17.48
CA LYS A 219 0.79 2.17 17.24
C LYS A 219 1.98 2.67 16.43
N MET A 220 1.78 3.46 15.39
CA MET A 220 2.91 4.00 14.63
C MET A 220 3.77 4.93 15.49
N ILE A 221 3.14 5.78 16.32
CA ILE A 221 3.84 6.66 17.27
C ILE A 221 4.68 5.84 18.27
N SER A 222 4.14 4.73 18.81
CA SER A 222 4.92 3.87 19.72
C SER A 222 6.11 3.18 19.04
N TYR A 223 6.13 3.14 17.71
CA TYR A 223 7.22 2.63 16.89
C TYR A 223 8.18 3.73 16.38
N LYS A 224 8.08 4.98 16.84
CA LYS A 224 8.91 6.11 16.40
C LYS A 224 10.41 5.78 16.39
N ASP A 225 10.96 5.37 17.53
CA ASP A 225 12.39 5.07 17.64
C ASP A 225 12.80 3.87 16.77
N TRP A 226 11.90 2.90 16.64
CA TRP A 226 12.12 1.77 15.74
C TRP A 226 12.22 2.22 14.29
N PHE A 227 11.38 3.14 13.82
CA PHE A 227 11.45 3.67 12.46
C PHE A 227 12.76 4.43 12.20
N LEU A 228 13.26 5.20 13.18
CA LEU A 228 14.55 5.89 13.08
C LEU A 228 15.70 4.90 12.90
N GLU A 229 15.67 3.76 13.60
CA GLU A 229 16.65 2.70 13.42
C GLU A 229 16.48 1.96 12.08
N GLN A 230 15.24 1.74 11.63
CA GLN A 230 14.98 1.10 10.34
C GLN A 230 15.49 1.91 9.15
N GLU A 231 15.54 3.24 9.27
CA GLU A 231 16.03 4.11 8.20
C GLU A 231 17.52 3.90 7.87
N LYS A 232 18.29 3.33 8.81
CA LYS A 232 19.69 2.93 8.61
C LYS A 232 19.84 1.61 7.86
N LEU A 233 18.78 0.79 7.79
CA LEU A 233 18.81 -0.54 7.19
C LEU A 233 18.46 -0.48 5.70
N LYS A 234 19.49 -0.26 4.87
CA LYS A 234 19.39 -0.07 3.42
C LYS A 234 20.42 -0.94 2.70
N ALA A 235 20.15 -1.30 1.45
CA ALA A 235 21.17 -1.97 0.64
C ALA A 235 22.31 -0.99 0.31
N ASP A 236 23.55 -1.46 0.43
CA ASP A 236 24.73 -0.76 -0.06
C ASP A 236 25.04 -1.27 -1.48
N GLU A 237 24.60 -0.51 -2.48
CA GLU A 237 24.75 -0.88 -3.89
C GLU A 237 26.21 -0.99 -4.34
N SER A 238 27.16 -0.33 -3.64
CA SER A 238 28.60 -0.45 -3.93
C SER A 238 29.17 -1.84 -3.60
N LYS A 239 28.47 -2.59 -2.73
CA LYS A 239 28.84 -3.95 -2.29
C LYS A 239 28.00 -5.04 -2.95
N ARG A 240 27.11 -4.70 -3.89
CA ARG A 240 26.22 -5.67 -4.54
C ARG A 240 27.03 -6.63 -5.43
N PRO A 241 26.85 -7.95 -5.28
CA PRO A 241 27.41 -8.90 -6.25
C PRO A 241 26.80 -8.68 -7.64
N GLY A 242 27.65 -8.53 -8.66
CA GLY A 242 27.23 -8.23 -10.03
C GLY A 242 27.06 -6.73 -10.27
N LYS A 243 26.02 -6.33 -11.02
CA LYS A 243 25.77 -4.92 -11.33
C LYS A 243 24.90 -4.27 -10.25
N PRO A 244 25.20 -3.03 -9.81
CA PRO A 244 24.31 -2.22 -8.99
C PRO A 244 22.93 -2.10 -9.63
N LYS A 245 21.88 -2.06 -8.82
CA LYS A 245 20.55 -1.75 -9.33
C LYS A 245 20.40 -0.24 -9.45
N THR A 246 20.22 0.22 -10.68
CA THR A 246 20.02 1.66 -10.94
C THR A 246 18.54 2.02 -10.88
N TYR A 247 18.24 3.31 -10.76
CA TYR A 247 16.87 3.80 -10.86
C TYR A 247 16.20 3.40 -12.19
N GLY A 248 16.97 3.42 -13.30
CA GLY A 248 16.49 2.99 -14.62
C GLY A 248 16.12 1.50 -14.66
N ASP A 249 16.87 0.63 -13.99
CA ASP A 249 16.55 -0.80 -13.90
C ASP A 249 15.27 -1.04 -13.09
N LEU A 250 15.06 -0.25 -12.04
CA LEU A 250 13.94 -0.43 -11.11
C LEU A 250 12.64 0.18 -11.65
N PHE A 251 12.70 1.38 -12.23
CA PHE A 251 11.52 2.18 -12.57
C PHE A 251 11.39 2.48 -14.07
N GLY A 252 12.37 2.10 -14.89
CA GLY A 252 12.49 2.50 -16.29
C GLY A 252 13.12 3.88 -16.43
N MET A 253 13.55 4.24 -17.64
CA MET A 253 14.02 5.60 -17.95
C MET A 253 12.83 6.56 -17.94
N GLU A 254 12.89 7.60 -17.12
CA GLU A 254 11.97 8.73 -17.22
C GLU A 254 12.21 9.45 -18.56
N GLY A 255 11.22 9.45 -19.45
CA GLY A 255 11.19 10.38 -20.58
C GLY A 255 11.90 10.00 -21.88
N SER A 256 12.06 8.73 -22.23
CA SER A 256 12.32 8.39 -23.65
C SER A 256 11.00 8.36 -24.43
N PHE A 257 10.51 9.54 -24.83
CA PHE A 257 9.81 9.62 -26.11
C PHE A 257 10.83 9.13 -27.14
N LYS A 258 10.57 7.98 -27.74
CA LYS A 258 11.35 7.49 -28.86
C LYS A 258 11.34 8.61 -29.91
N GLN A 259 12.48 9.26 -30.11
CA GLN A 259 12.75 9.91 -31.39
C GLN A 259 12.65 8.79 -32.42
N LEU A 260 11.56 8.81 -33.19
CA LEU A 260 11.46 8.06 -34.43
C LEU A 260 12.63 8.52 -35.30
N THR A 261 13.66 7.70 -35.42
CA THR A 261 14.48 7.71 -36.61
C THR A 261 13.56 7.24 -37.74
N ILE A 262 13.08 8.22 -38.50
CA ILE A 262 12.49 8.00 -39.81
C ILE A 262 13.71 7.82 -40.73
N ASP A 263 13.83 6.63 -41.31
CA ASP A 263 14.72 6.37 -42.45
C ASP A 263 14.25 7.16 -43.69
#